data_AF-A0A1J4RMW3-F1
#
_entry.id   AF-A0A1J4RMW3-F1
#
_cell.length_a   1.000
_cell.length_b   1.000
_cell.length_c   1.000
_cell.angle_alpha   90.00
_cell.angle_beta   90.00
_cell.angle_gamma   90.00
#
_symmetry.space_group_name_H-M   'P 1'
#
loop_
_entity.id
_entity.type
_entity.pdbx_description
1 polymer ?
#
loop_
_entity_poly.entity_id
_entity_poly.type
_entity_poly.pdbx_seq_one_letter_code
_entity_poly.pdbx_strand_id
1 'polypeptide(L)'
;MYPRIEKVEAGNNIFIGLKERLEAWYSLILPEPEASLMAGIVLGSKRGLPLEFWQALQKTGTLHIVVASGFNVTVVMGATIFLLAGIFRRSLAIALGIGAVMIYSLMAGMEPAIVRAALMGALAYFGQILGRPSDGLRLLFLAAAAMLLVNPLFIFDIGFQLSFLATFGLILICPRLPKFLPKGMKESIAAQLMVWPVLLINFGQMSLIGILVNGLIVSLVPYVMFLFALPWLAYVPLHLIVVIINYFG
;
A
#
# COMPACT_ATOMS: atom_id res chain seq x y z
N MET A 1 -21.26 -33.00 0.40
CA MET A 1 -20.08 -33.14 -0.46
C MET A 1 -19.22 -31.91 -0.22
N TYR A 2 -18.25 -31.99 0.70
CA TYR A 2 -17.40 -30.84 1.03
C TYR A 2 -16.46 -30.55 -0.15
N PRO A 3 -16.30 -29.30 -0.58
CA PRO A 3 -15.35 -28.97 -1.63
C PRO A 3 -13.93 -29.27 -1.12
N ARG A 4 -13.26 -30.24 -1.76
CA ARG A 4 -11.83 -30.47 -1.58
C ARG A 4 -11.12 -29.20 -2.05
N ILE A 5 -10.42 -28.55 -1.13
CA ILE A 5 -9.47 -27.51 -1.49
C ILE A 5 -8.32 -28.24 -2.19
N GLU A 6 -8.35 -28.25 -3.52
CA GLU A 6 -7.15 -28.54 -4.30
C GLU A 6 -6.10 -27.52 -3.88
N LYS A 7 -5.07 -27.99 -3.17
CA LYS A 7 -3.80 -27.29 -3.10
C LYS A 7 -3.34 -27.18 -4.54
N VAL A 8 -3.56 -26.01 -5.15
CA VAL A 8 -2.89 -25.62 -6.38
C VAL A 8 -1.41 -25.88 -6.12
N GLU A 9 -0.87 -26.86 -6.84
CA GLU A 9 0.54 -27.23 -6.77
C GLU A 9 1.34 -25.94 -6.88
N ALA A 10 2.27 -25.77 -5.93
CA ALA A 10 3.18 -24.64 -5.86
C ALA A 10 4.04 -24.64 -7.12
N GLY A 11 3.50 -24.05 -8.19
CA GLY A 11 4.26 -23.66 -9.35
C GLY A 11 5.46 -22.87 -8.83
N ASN A 12 6.62 -23.27 -9.33
CA ASN A 12 7.97 -22.89 -8.93
C ASN A 12 8.23 -21.37 -9.14
N ASN A 13 7.39 -20.52 -8.57
CA ASN A 13 7.47 -19.08 -8.63
C ASN A 13 8.52 -18.64 -7.63
N ILE A 14 9.69 -18.29 -8.15
CA ILE A 14 10.83 -17.75 -7.40
C ILE A 14 10.37 -16.66 -6.41
N PHE A 15 9.34 -15.87 -6.77
CA PHE A 15 8.74 -14.85 -5.92
C PHE A 15 8.01 -15.39 -4.69
N ILE A 16 7.28 -16.52 -4.82
CA ILE A 16 6.61 -17.17 -3.69
C ILE A 16 7.65 -17.76 -2.74
N GLY A 17 8.65 -18.46 -3.28
CA GLY A 17 9.75 -19.00 -2.48
C GLY A 17 10.58 -17.92 -1.78
N LEU A 18 10.81 -16.77 -2.43
CA LEU A 18 11.47 -15.62 -1.80
C LEU A 18 10.63 -15.02 -0.68
N LYS A 19 9.31 -14.87 -0.91
CA LYS A 19 8.37 -14.38 0.09
C LYS A 19 8.36 -15.27 1.33
N GLU A 20 8.24 -16.59 1.16
CA GLU A 20 8.25 -17.55 2.27
C GLU A 20 9.58 -17.54 3.04
N ARG A 21 10.71 -17.37 2.35
CA ARG A 21 12.03 -17.23 3.01
C ARG A 21 12.13 -15.96 3.84
N LEU A 22 11.63 -14.83 3.34
CA LEU A 22 11.63 -13.56 4.07
C LEU A 22 10.67 -13.61 5.27
N GLU A 23 9.50 -14.22 5.12
CA GLU A 23 8.57 -14.48 6.22
C GLU A 23 9.24 -15.30 7.33
N ALA A 24 9.87 -16.43 6.97
CA ALA A 24 10.60 -17.26 7.94
C ALA A 24 11.74 -16.49 8.62
N TRP A 25 12.46 -15.66 7.87
CA TRP A 25 13.53 -14.82 8.41
C TRP A 25 13.01 -13.79 9.41
N TYR A 26 11.88 -13.13 9.13
CA TYR A 26 11.26 -12.19 10.06
C TYR A 26 10.80 -12.87 11.36
N SER A 27 10.18 -14.05 11.28
CA SER A 27 9.73 -14.80 12.46
C SER A 27 10.86 -15.32 13.35
N LEU A 28 12.08 -15.47 12.82
CA LEU A 28 13.27 -15.84 13.62
C LEU A 28 13.86 -14.66 14.40
N ILE A 29 13.53 -13.43 14.00
CA ILE A 29 14.19 -12.21 14.46
C ILE A 29 13.28 -11.37 15.35
N LEU A 30 12.01 -11.27 14.96
CA LEU A 30 11.01 -10.44 15.62
C LEU A 30 10.03 -11.32 16.39
N PRO A 31 9.53 -10.86 17.55
CA PRO A 31 8.40 -11.50 18.19
C PRO A 31 7.12 -11.34 17.36
N GLU A 32 6.13 -12.18 17.62
CA GLU A 32 4.77 -11.96 17.14
C GLU A 32 4.04 -10.97 18.07
N PRO A 33 3.23 -10.02 17.54
CA PRO A 33 2.75 -9.91 16.16
C PRO A 33 3.65 -9.07 15.22
N GLU A 34 4.78 -8.53 15.67
CA GLU A 34 5.65 -7.64 14.90
C GLU A 34 6.22 -8.31 13.63
N ALA A 35 6.59 -9.59 13.70
CA ALA A 35 7.04 -10.37 12.55
C ALA A 35 5.97 -10.44 11.45
N SER A 36 4.76 -10.87 11.82
CA SER A 36 3.62 -10.93 10.89
C SER A 36 3.22 -9.55 10.36
N LEU A 37 3.30 -8.51 11.20
CA LEU A 37 3.04 -7.12 10.78
C LEU A 37 4.07 -6.64 9.75
N MET A 38 5.36 -6.94 9.96
CA MET A 38 6.42 -6.62 9.01
C MET A 38 6.23 -7.34 7.69
N ALA A 39 5.91 -8.64 7.73
CA ALA A 39 5.58 -9.42 6.53
C ALA A 39 4.34 -8.89 5.80
N GLY A 40 3.33 -8.41 6.52
CA GLY A 40 2.17 -7.74 5.94
C GLY A 40 2.54 -6.45 5.22
N ILE A 41 3.21 -5.53 5.91
CA ILE A 41 3.58 -4.21 5.36
C ILE A 41 4.53 -4.36 4.16
N VAL A 42 5.55 -5.20 4.27
CA VAL A 42 6.62 -5.33 3.27
C VAL A 42 6.25 -6.30 2.15
N LEU A 43 5.62 -7.43 2.45
CA LEU A 43 5.38 -8.52 1.48
C LEU A 43 3.91 -8.69 1.11
N GLY A 44 3.00 -7.92 1.72
CA GLY A 44 1.55 -8.11 1.56
C GLY A 44 1.08 -9.45 2.10
N SER A 45 1.76 -10.03 3.09
CA SER A 45 1.36 -11.32 3.67
C SER A 45 0.26 -11.15 4.72
N LYS A 46 -0.75 -12.01 4.64
CA LYS A 46 -1.82 -12.11 5.65
C LYS A 46 -1.63 -13.30 6.59
N ARG A 47 -0.56 -14.08 6.41
CA ARG A 47 -0.30 -15.30 7.18
C ARG A 47 0.35 -14.94 8.53
N GLY A 48 -0.01 -15.67 9.58
CA GLY A 48 0.64 -15.58 10.89
C GLY A 48 0.05 -14.58 11.89
N LEU A 49 -0.80 -13.63 11.46
CA LEU A 49 -1.37 -12.62 12.36
C LEU A 49 -2.26 -13.27 13.43
N PRO A 50 -2.00 -13.03 14.74
CA PRO A 50 -2.88 -13.48 15.81
C PRO A 50 -4.30 -12.95 15.65
N LEU A 51 -5.30 -13.78 15.95
CA LEU A 51 -6.71 -13.43 15.75
C LEU A 51 -7.12 -12.15 16.51
N GLU A 52 -6.62 -11.99 17.73
CA GLU A 52 -6.86 -10.81 18.57
C GLU A 52 -6.33 -9.53 17.91
N PHE A 53 -5.12 -9.60 17.34
CA PHE A 53 -4.53 -8.48 16.62
C PHE A 53 -5.28 -8.17 15.31
N TRP A 54 -5.76 -9.21 14.61
CA TRP A 54 -6.61 -9.03 13.43
C TRP A 54 -7.92 -8.28 13.75
N GLN A 55 -8.54 -8.59 14.89
CA GLN A 55 -9.74 -7.89 15.35
C GLN A 55 -9.43 -6.43 15.74
N ALA A 56 -8.30 -6.18 16.40
CA ALA A 56 -7.85 -4.82 16.70
C ALA A 56 -7.61 -4.00 15.41
N LEU A 57 -7.01 -4.60 14.38
CA LEU A 57 -6.85 -3.99 13.05
C LEU A 57 -8.20 -3.66 12.39
N GLN A 58 -9.20 -4.52 12.53
CA GLN A 58 -10.56 -4.28 12.04
C GLN A 58 -11.22 -3.11 12.76
N LYS A 59 -11.19 -3.10 14.10
CA LYS A 59 -11.82 -2.06 14.92
C LYS A 59 -11.18 -0.70 14.73
N THR A 60 -9.87 -0.64 14.57
CA THR A 60 -9.13 0.60 14.27
C THR A 60 -9.19 0.99 12.79
N GLY A 61 -9.75 0.15 11.91
CA GLY A 61 -9.84 0.42 10.47
C GLY A 61 -8.48 0.43 9.75
N THR A 62 -7.44 -0.15 10.36
CA THR A 62 -6.04 -0.13 9.89
C THR A 62 -5.65 -1.37 9.09
N LEU A 63 -6.58 -2.30 8.85
CA LEU A 63 -6.37 -3.48 8.00
C LEU A 63 -5.71 -3.16 6.65
N HIS A 64 -6.11 -2.04 6.03
CA HIS A 64 -5.58 -1.60 4.75
C HIS A 64 -4.09 -1.23 4.79
N ILE A 65 -3.48 -1.06 5.97
CA ILE A 65 -2.04 -0.77 6.13
C ILE A 65 -1.23 -2.07 6.13
N VAL A 66 -1.79 -3.13 6.72
CA VAL A 66 -1.19 -4.46 6.83
C VAL A 66 -1.29 -5.23 5.52
N VAL A 67 -2.31 -4.92 4.72
CA VAL A 67 -2.43 -5.40 3.34
C VAL A 67 -1.71 -4.40 2.43
N ALA A 68 -0.92 -4.88 1.45
CA ALA A 68 -0.02 -4.08 0.63
C ALA A 68 -0.71 -2.86 -0.04
N SER A 69 -0.68 -1.71 0.63
CA SER A 69 -1.45 -0.54 0.21
C SER A 69 -0.75 0.26 -0.89
N GLY A 70 -1.50 1.11 -1.60
CA GLY A 70 -0.92 2.08 -2.54
C GLY A 70 0.07 3.06 -1.89
N PHE A 71 0.00 3.25 -0.57
CA PHE A 71 1.00 4.02 0.19
C PHE A 71 2.35 3.28 0.22
N ASN A 72 2.32 1.97 0.48
CA ASN A 72 3.54 1.14 0.50
C ASN A 72 4.26 1.23 -0.86
N VAL A 73 3.49 1.17 -1.96
CA VAL A 73 4.01 1.34 -3.32
C VAL A 73 4.66 2.70 -3.55
N THR A 74 4.01 3.77 -3.06
CA THR A 74 4.52 5.13 -3.21
C THR A 74 5.82 5.30 -2.45
N VAL A 75 5.93 4.70 -1.26
CA VAL A 75 7.16 4.66 -0.47
C VAL A 75 8.27 3.90 -1.21
N VAL A 76 8.00 2.71 -1.75
CA VAL A 76 8.98 1.94 -2.54
C VAL A 76 9.46 2.77 -3.73
N MET A 77 8.52 3.28 -4.53
CA MET A 77 8.83 4.07 -5.72
C MET A 77 9.65 5.32 -5.37
N GLY A 78 9.25 6.07 -4.34
CA GLY A 78 9.93 7.28 -3.89
C GLY A 78 11.34 6.98 -3.38
N ALA A 79 11.50 5.94 -2.56
CA ALA A 79 12.80 5.52 -2.03
C ALA A 79 13.74 5.05 -3.16
N THR A 80 13.24 4.23 -4.09
CA THR A 80 14.03 3.77 -5.24
C THR A 80 14.48 4.94 -6.12
N ILE A 81 13.58 5.88 -6.44
CA ILE A 81 13.94 7.07 -7.22
C ILE A 81 14.93 7.94 -6.47
N PHE A 82 14.74 8.17 -5.16
CA PHE A 82 15.64 8.98 -4.35
C PHE A 82 17.06 8.40 -4.31
N LEU A 83 17.20 7.10 -4.04
CA LEU A 83 18.49 6.42 -3.98
C LEU A 83 19.19 6.39 -5.35
N LEU A 84 18.44 6.17 -6.43
CA LEU A 84 19.00 6.06 -7.78
C LEU A 84 19.23 7.41 -8.46
N ALA A 85 18.53 8.47 -8.08
CA ALA A 85 18.67 9.79 -8.69
C ALA A 85 20.04 10.44 -8.39
N GLY A 86 20.73 10.03 -7.33
CA GLY A 86 22.09 10.48 -7.02
C GLY A 86 23.17 9.77 -7.85
N ILE A 87 22.86 8.62 -8.45
CA ILE A 87 23.82 7.74 -9.13
C ILE A 87 23.57 7.71 -10.64
N PHE A 88 22.31 7.74 -11.05
CA PHE A 88 21.89 7.63 -12.44
C PHE A 88 21.18 8.89 -12.93
N ARG A 89 21.13 9.07 -14.26
CA ARG A 89 20.27 10.08 -14.87
C ARG A 89 18.83 9.89 -14.38
N ARG A 90 18.14 11.01 -14.07
CA ARG A 90 16.75 11.02 -13.57
C ARG A 90 15.81 10.12 -14.38
N SER A 91 16.01 10.03 -15.69
CA SER A 91 15.28 9.15 -16.60
C SER A 91 15.43 7.66 -16.26
N LEU A 92 16.65 7.21 -16.05
CA LEU A 92 16.94 5.82 -15.69
C LEU A 92 16.49 5.50 -14.26
N ALA A 93 16.63 6.44 -13.33
CA ALA A 93 16.13 6.28 -11.96
C ALA A 93 14.60 6.07 -11.91
N ILE A 94 13.85 6.81 -12.74
CA ILE A 94 12.39 6.63 -12.85
C ILE A 94 12.04 5.29 -13.50
N ALA A 95 12.74 4.90 -14.57
CA ALA A 95 12.51 3.60 -15.22
C ALA A 95 12.79 2.42 -14.27
N LEU A 96 13.88 2.48 -13.51
CA LEU A 96 14.21 1.48 -12.48
C LEU A 96 13.20 1.51 -11.32
N GLY A 97 12.69 2.68 -10.93
CA GLY A 97 11.61 2.81 -9.94
C GLY A 97 10.32 2.13 -10.40
N ILE A 98 9.92 2.32 -11.65
CA ILE A 98 8.75 1.62 -12.23
C ILE A 98 8.99 0.10 -12.26
N GLY A 99 10.18 -0.34 -12.64
CA GLY A 99 10.56 -1.76 -12.60
C GLY A 99 10.49 -2.35 -11.20
N ALA A 100 11.00 -1.64 -10.20
CA ALA A 100 10.93 -2.04 -8.79
C ALA A 100 9.49 -2.16 -8.29
N VAL A 101 8.61 -1.21 -8.67
CA VAL A 101 7.18 -1.28 -8.35
C VAL A 101 6.52 -2.49 -9.01
N MET A 102 6.87 -2.82 -10.26
CA MET A 102 6.33 -4.02 -10.91
C MET A 102 6.77 -5.31 -10.23
N ILE A 103 8.06 -5.41 -9.84
CA ILE A 103 8.57 -6.56 -9.08
C ILE A 103 7.84 -6.66 -7.73
N TYR A 104 7.71 -5.55 -7.01
CA TYR A 104 6.94 -5.47 -5.77
C TYR A 104 5.49 -5.90 -5.98
N SER A 105 4.85 -5.45 -7.06
CA SER A 105 3.47 -5.81 -7.41
C SER A 105 3.31 -7.32 -7.61
N LEU A 106 4.26 -7.96 -8.31
CA LEU A 106 4.24 -9.42 -8.49
C LEU A 106 4.40 -10.16 -7.16
N MET A 107 5.23 -9.65 -6.24
CA MET A 107 5.39 -10.23 -4.90
C MET A 107 4.16 -10.01 -4.00
N ALA A 108 3.51 -8.85 -4.12
CA ALA A 108 2.37 -8.42 -3.33
C ALA A 108 1.01 -8.95 -3.85
N GLY A 109 0.97 -9.58 -5.03
CA GLY A 109 -0.24 -10.19 -5.59
C GLY A 109 -1.06 -9.30 -6.54
N MET A 110 -0.42 -8.31 -7.18
CA MET A 110 -1.01 -7.46 -8.23
C MET A 110 -2.27 -6.71 -7.79
N GLU A 111 -2.27 -6.15 -6.57
CA GLU A 111 -3.43 -5.39 -6.10
C GLU A 111 -3.71 -4.16 -7.00
N PRO A 112 -4.98 -3.80 -7.24
CA PRO A 112 -5.37 -2.71 -8.14
C PRO A 112 -4.69 -1.37 -7.81
N ALA A 113 -4.45 -1.10 -6.52
CA ALA A 113 -3.76 0.10 -6.05
C ALA A 113 -2.32 0.20 -6.58
N ILE A 114 -1.62 -0.94 -6.64
CA ILE A 114 -0.22 -1.04 -7.07
C ILE A 114 -0.12 -0.86 -8.58
N VAL A 115 -0.97 -1.57 -9.32
CA VAL A 115 -1.04 -1.46 -10.79
C VAL A 115 -1.32 -0.03 -11.22
N ARG A 116 -2.26 0.65 -10.54
CA ARG A 116 -2.61 2.04 -10.78
C ARG A 116 -1.44 3.00 -10.51
N ALA A 117 -0.72 2.82 -9.41
CA ALA A 117 0.46 3.62 -9.09
C ALA A 117 1.59 3.43 -10.12
N ALA A 118 1.87 2.20 -10.53
CA ALA A 118 2.86 1.90 -11.57
C ALA A 118 2.49 2.57 -12.90
N LEU A 119 1.22 2.47 -13.30
CA LEU A 119 0.71 3.03 -14.54
C LEU A 119 0.75 4.56 -14.54
N MET A 120 0.30 5.20 -13.45
CA MET A 120 0.40 6.66 -13.31
C MET A 120 1.86 7.13 -13.32
N GLY A 121 2.78 6.40 -12.68
CA GLY A 121 4.21 6.65 -12.73
C GLY A 121 4.80 6.58 -14.13
N ALA A 122 4.45 5.53 -14.89
CA ALA A 122 4.85 5.38 -16.29
C ALA A 122 4.29 6.51 -17.16
N LEU A 123 3.01 6.82 -17.05
CA LEU A 123 2.35 7.89 -17.80
C LEU A 123 2.94 9.28 -17.49
N ALA A 124 3.24 9.56 -16.21
CA ALA A 124 3.90 10.80 -15.80
C ALA A 124 5.31 10.91 -16.40
N TYR A 125 6.05 9.80 -16.43
CA TYR A 125 7.38 9.74 -17.01
C TYR A 125 7.37 9.96 -18.53
N PHE A 126 6.48 9.27 -19.25
CA PHE A 126 6.27 9.51 -20.68
C PHE A 126 5.87 10.96 -20.97
N GLY A 127 5.01 11.55 -20.13
CA GLY A 127 4.64 12.97 -20.22
C GLY A 127 5.83 13.91 -20.10
N GLN A 128 6.78 13.62 -19.19
CA GLN A 128 8.02 14.40 -19.05
C GLN A 128 8.91 14.30 -20.29
N ILE A 129 9.04 13.12 -20.90
CA ILE A 129 9.80 12.94 -22.15
C ILE A 129 9.19 13.78 -23.28
N LEU A 130 7.85 13.84 -23.34
CA LEU A 130 7.10 14.62 -24.32
C LEU A 130 7.02 16.12 -23.99
N GLY A 131 7.66 16.60 -22.91
CA GLY A 131 7.65 18.00 -22.48
C GLY A 131 6.28 18.50 -21.99
N ARG A 132 5.36 17.59 -21.61
CA ARG A 132 4.00 17.96 -21.18
C ARG A 132 3.90 18.04 -19.65
N PRO A 133 3.24 19.07 -19.10
CA PRO A 133 2.97 19.14 -17.67
C PRO A 133 2.10 17.96 -17.24
N SER A 134 2.54 17.25 -16.20
CA SER A 134 1.85 16.06 -15.67
C SER A 134 0.78 16.52 -14.67
N ASP A 135 -0.47 16.51 -15.09
CA ASP A 135 -1.61 16.82 -14.23
C ASP A 135 -2.13 15.54 -13.59
N GLY A 136 -2.15 15.50 -12.26
CA GLY A 136 -2.54 14.33 -11.48
C GLY A 136 -3.94 13.80 -11.83
N LEU A 137 -4.90 14.68 -12.13
CA LEU A 137 -6.26 14.26 -12.52
C LEU A 137 -6.26 13.60 -13.90
N ARG A 138 -5.53 14.17 -14.87
CA ARG A 138 -5.42 13.59 -16.22
C ARG A 138 -4.76 12.22 -16.19
N LEU A 139 -3.70 12.08 -15.40
CA LEU A 139 -3.03 10.79 -15.19
C LEU A 139 -3.97 9.77 -14.55
N LEU A 140 -4.80 10.19 -13.59
CA LEU A 140 -5.76 9.31 -12.93
C LEU A 140 -6.80 8.78 -13.93
N PHE A 141 -7.43 9.67 -14.72
CA PHE A 141 -8.41 9.24 -15.73
C PHE A 141 -7.79 8.39 -16.85
N LEU A 142 -6.57 8.72 -17.28
CA LEU A 142 -5.86 7.93 -18.28
C LEU A 142 -5.51 6.54 -17.75
N ALA A 143 -5.07 6.45 -16.50
CA ALA A 143 -4.84 5.16 -15.83
C ALA A 143 -6.14 4.35 -15.68
N ALA A 144 -7.26 4.99 -15.31
CA ALA A 144 -8.56 4.33 -15.24
C ALA A 144 -8.97 3.75 -16.60
N ALA A 145 -8.87 4.56 -17.67
CA ALA A 145 -9.22 4.16 -19.02
C ALA A 145 -8.37 2.97 -19.49
N ALA A 146 -7.05 3.04 -19.30
CA ALA A 146 -6.15 1.96 -19.67
C ALA A 146 -6.43 0.65 -18.89
N MET A 147 -6.70 0.73 -17.59
CA MET A 147 -7.07 -0.47 -16.81
C MET A 147 -8.40 -1.07 -17.26
N LEU A 148 -9.42 -0.24 -17.52
CA LEU A 148 -10.74 -0.70 -17.99
C LEU A 148 -10.73 -1.23 -19.42
N LEU A 149 -9.83 -0.75 -20.27
CA LEU A 149 -9.62 -1.32 -21.61
C LEU A 149 -9.05 -2.74 -21.55
N VAL A 150 -8.19 -3.04 -20.57
CA VAL A 150 -7.65 -4.39 -20.36
C VAL A 150 -8.71 -5.31 -19.76
N ASN A 151 -9.42 -4.83 -18.73
CA ASN A 151 -10.51 -5.58 -18.13
C ASN A 151 -11.63 -4.63 -17.64
N PRO A 152 -12.79 -4.60 -18.30
CA PRO A 152 -13.89 -3.73 -17.93
C PRO A 152 -14.51 -4.11 -16.58
N LEU A 153 -14.33 -5.36 -16.12
CA LEU A 153 -14.86 -5.82 -14.83
C LEU A 153 -14.18 -5.14 -13.63
N PHE A 154 -13.03 -4.47 -13.81
CA PHE A 154 -12.40 -3.70 -12.74
C PHE A 154 -13.30 -2.60 -12.18
N ILE A 155 -14.30 -2.11 -12.92
CA ILE A 155 -15.23 -1.11 -12.39
C ILE A 155 -16.05 -1.62 -11.19
N PHE A 156 -16.26 -2.94 -11.09
CA PHE A 156 -16.96 -3.59 -9.99
C PHE A 156 -16.02 -4.07 -8.88
N ASP A 157 -14.71 -4.02 -9.12
CA ASP A 157 -13.73 -4.40 -8.13
C ASP A 157 -13.65 -3.34 -7.02
N ILE A 158 -13.84 -3.78 -5.78
CA ILE A 158 -13.84 -2.89 -4.61
C ILE A 158 -12.46 -2.25 -4.44
N GLY A 159 -11.37 -3.01 -4.65
CA GLY A 159 -10.01 -2.49 -4.56
C GLY A 159 -9.74 -1.37 -5.56
N PHE A 160 -10.22 -1.53 -6.80
CA PHE A 160 -10.19 -0.50 -7.83
C PHE A 160 -10.96 0.76 -7.37
N GLN A 161 -12.22 0.61 -6.96
CA GLN A 161 -13.06 1.74 -6.54
C GLN A 161 -12.45 2.51 -5.37
N LEU A 162 -12.08 1.82 -4.29
CA LEU A 162 -11.48 2.44 -3.09
C LEU A 162 -10.21 3.21 -3.47
N SER A 163 -9.38 2.62 -4.34
CA SER A 163 -8.07 3.18 -4.65
C SER A 163 -8.14 4.39 -5.59
N PHE A 164 -9.05 4.37 -6.58
CA PHE A 164 -9.31 5.53 -7.45
C PHE A 164 -9.97 6.67 -6.67
N LEU A 165 -10.96 6.38 -5.82
CA LEU A 165 -11.62 7.38 -4.98
C LEU A 165 -10.66 8.00 -3.96
N ALA A 166 -9.81 7.20 -3.32
CA ALA A 166 -8.77 7.69 -2.42
C ALA A 166 -7.84 8.69 -3.14
N THR A 167 -7.34 8.31 -4.32
CA THR A 167 -6.43 9.15 -5.12
C THR A 167 -7.12 10.42 -5.61
N PHE A 168 -8.39 10.32 -6.01
CA PHE A 168 -9.21 11.46 -6.41
C PHE A 168 -9.40 12.44 -5.24
N GLY A 169 -9.69 11.92 -4.04
CA GLY A 169 -9.76 12.72 -2.81
C GLY A 169 -8.43 13.39 -2.47
N LEU A 170 -7.31 12.69 -2.60
CA LEU A 170 -5.98 13.27 -2.39
C LEU A 170 -5.69 14.42 -3.35
N ILE A 171 -6.09 14.32 -4.62
CA ILE A 171 -5.80 15.37 -5.61
C ILE A 171 -6.72 16.59 -5.43
N LEU A 172 -8.00 16.38 -5.09
CA LEU A 172 -8.98 17.47 -4.99
C LEU A 172 -9.14 18.05 -3.58
N ILE A 173 -9.20 17.20 -2.56
CA ILE A 173 -9.57 17.61 -1.20
C ILE A 173 -8.32 17.98 -0.39
N CYS A 174 -7.23 17.21 -0.49
CA CYS A 174 -6.03 17.44 0.30
C CYS A 174 -5.47 18.88 0.17
N PRO A 175 -5.37 19.48 -1.03
CA PRO A 175 -4.88 20.85 -1.18
C PRO A 175 -5.79 21.92 -0.57
N ARG A 176 -7.07 21.59 -0.36
CA ARG A 176 -8.09 22.49 0.21
C ARG A 176 -8.18 22.39 1.74
N LEU A 177 -7.52 21.41 2.35
CA LEU A 177 -7.53 21.23 3.79
C LEU A 177 -6.64 22.27 4.51
N PRO A 178 -6.99 22.64 5.76
CA PRO A 178 -6.26 23.66 6.50
C PRO A 178 -4.78 23.36 6.63
N LYS A 179 -3.93 24.40 6.48
CA LYS A 179 -2.47 24.22 6.47
C LYS A 179 -1.90 23.64 7.77
N PHE A 180 -2.54 23.92 8.91
CA PHE A 180 -2.10 23.50 10.25
C PHE A 180 -2.22 21.99 10.52
N LEU A 181 -3.00 21.25 9.72
CA LEU A 181 -3.08 19.80 9.90
C LEU A 181 -1.75 19.13 9.51
N PRO A 182 -1.31 18.07 10.21
CA PRO A 182 -0.20 17.24 9.78
C PRO A 182 -0.44 16.63 8.40
N LYS A 183 0.62 16.43 7.62
CA LYS A 183 0.54 15.90 6.24
C LYS A 183 -0.24 14.56 6.18
N GLY A 184 0.12 13.60 7.03
CA GLY A 184 -0.56 12.30 7.11
C GLY A 184 -2.04 12.39 7.50
N MET A 185 -2.41 13.39 8.31
CA MET A 185 -3.79 13.61 8.71
C MET A 185 -4.63 14.19 7.55
N LYS A 186 -4.08 15.14 6.78
CA LYS A 186 -4.76 15.66 5.58
C LYS A 186 -5.00 14.57 4.56
N GLU A 187 -3.98 13.75 4.32
CA GLU A 187 -4.04 12.63 3.38
C GLU A 187 -5.10 11.61 3.81
N SER A 188 -5.13 11.27 5.10
CA SER A 188 -6.13 10.36 5.68
C SER A 188 -7.55 10.90 5.53
N ILE A 189 -7.79 12.16 5.94
CA ILE A 189 -9.11 12.80 5.84
C ILE A 189 -9.57 12.87 4.38
N ALA A 190 -8.70 13.34 3.47
CA ALA A 190 -9.03 13.50 2.06
C ALA A 190 -9.38 12.16 1.38
N ALA A 191 -8.61 11.12 1.68
CA ALA A 191 -8.89 9.78 1.15
C ALA A 191 -10.17 9.19 1.77
N GLN A 192 -10.32 9.22 3.10
CA GLN A 192 -11.47 8.63 3.79
C GLN A 192 -12.79 9.26 3.36
N LEU A 193 -12.83 10.58 3.18
CA LEU A 193 -14.06 11.27 2.79
C LEU A 193 -14.60 10.78 1.43
N MET A 194 -13.71 10.44 0.50
CA MET A 194 -14.11 9.89 -0.81
C MET A 194 -14.41 8.38 -0.77
N VAL A 195 -13.79 7.65 0.14
CA VAL A 195 -13.83 6.19 0.19
C VAL A 195 -14.97 5.69 1.09
N TRP A 196 -15.43 6.51 2.04
CA TRP A 196 -16.50 6.18 2.98
C TRP A 196 -17.80 5.67 2.35
N PRO A 197 -18.35 6.27 1.28
CA PRO A 197 -19.59 5.76 0.69
C PRO A 197 -19.45 4.30 0.24
N VAL A 198 -18.32 3.94 -0.35
CA VAL A 198 -18.04 2.57 -0.80
C VAL A 198 -17.85 1.64 0.39
N LEU A 199 -17.13 2.08 1.43
CA LEU A 199 -16.94 1.28 2.64
C LEU A 199 -18.25 1.01 3.38
N LEU A 200 -19.12 2.02 3.49
CA LEU A 200 -20.42 1.91 4.14
C LEU A 200 -21.34 0.93 3.43
N ILE A 201 -21.41 1.01 2.10
CA ILE A 201 -22.28 0.14 1.28
C ILE A 201 -21.78 -1.32 1.31
N ASN A 202 -20.46 -1.54 1.25
CA ASN A 202 -19.90 -2.89 1.11
C ASN A 202 -19.61 -3.59 2.45
N PHE A 203 -19.15 -2.85 3.46
CA PHE A 203 -18.64 -3.44 4.71
C PHE A 203 -19.44 -3.04 5.95
N GLY A 204 -20.29 -2.02 5.89
CA GLY A 204 -21.18 -1.63 6.99
C GLY A 204 -20.47 -1.20 8.29
N GLN A 205 -19.15 -0.97 8.27
CA GLN A 205 -18.35 -0.62 9.43
C GLN A 205 -17.73 0.77 9.28
N MET A 206 -17.84 1.60 10.32
CA MET A 206 -17.17 2.89 10.42
C MET A 206 -16.25 2.91 11.64
N SER A 207 -14.95 3.11 11.40
CA SER A 207 -14.02 3.45 12.48
C SER A 207 -13.64 4.93 12.37
N LEU A 208 -14.34 5.77 13.14
CA LEU A 208 -13.99 7.20 13.31
C LEU A 208 -12.62 7.36 13.97
N ILE A 209 -12.29 6.45 14.88
CA ILE A 209 -10.95 6.34 15.52
C ILE A 209 -9.86 6.06 14.47
N GLY A 210 -10.21 5.39 13.37
CA GLY A 210 -9.28 5.10 12.28
C GLY A 210 -8.63 6.33 11.64
N ILE A 211 -9.26 7.51 11.62
CA ILE A 211 -8.60 8.74 11.12
C ILE A 211 -7.37 9.06 11.97
N LEU A 212 -7.53 9.06 13.30
CA LEU A 212 -6.46 9.37 14.25
C LEU A 212 -5.36 8.30 14.19
N VAL A 213 -5.76 7.04 14.25
CA VAL A 213 -4.84 5.90 14.25
C VAL A 213 -4.05 5.83 12.94
N ASN A 214 -4.70 6.03 11.79
CA ASN A 214 -4.02 6.06 10.49
C ASN A 214 -3.01 7.21 10.41
N GLY A 215 -3.35 8.41 10.89
CA GLY A 215 -2.41 9.54 10.88
C GLY A 215 -1.11 9.26 11.63
N LEU A 216 -1.19 8.53 12.75
CA LEU A 216 -0.03 8.10 13.52
C LEU A 216 0.76 7.00 12.82
N ILE A 217 0.07 5.93 12.39
CA ILE A 217 0.70 4.74 11.80
C ILE A 217 1.33 5.06 10.43
N VAL A 218 0.67 5.82 9.57
CA VAL A 218 1.16 6.15 8.22
C VAL A 218 2.51 6.88 8.27
N SER A 219 2.78 7.63 9.34
CA SER A 219 4.08 8.28 9.54
C SER A 219 5.21 7.27 9.83
N LEU A 220 4.88 6.12 10.42
CA LEU A 220 5.83 5.08 10.81
C LEU A 220 6.13 4.06 9.69
N VAL A 221 5.16 3.81 8.81
CA VAL A 221 5.26 2.82 7.72
C VAL A 221 6.50 3.03 6.82
N PRO A 222 6.88 4.26 6.40
CA PRO A 222 8.06 4.44 5.56
C PRO A 222 9.36 3.96 6.22
N TYR A 223 9.47 4.11 7.55
CA TYR A 223 10.63 3.63 8.30
C TYR A 223 10.68 2.11 8.33
N VAL A 224 9.54 1.45 8.57
CA VAL A 224 9.43 -0.02 8.52
C VAL A 224 9.84 -0.55 7.14
N MET A 225 9.33 0.08 6.09
CA MET A 225 9.63 -0.31 4.71
C MET A 225 11.09 -0.05 4.32
N PHE A 226 11.69 1.05 4.77
CA PHE A 226 13.10 1.33 4.50
C PHE A 226 14.03 0.37 5.25
N LEU A 227 13.67 0.01 6.48
CA LEU A 227 14.44 -0.89 7.35
C LEU A 227 14.12 -2.37 7.11
N PHE A 228 13.46 -2.73 6.00
CA PHE A 228 13.00 -4.10 5.77
C PHE A 228 14.12 -5.16 5.78
N ALA A 229 15.34 -4.75 5.42
CA ALA A 229 16.55 -5.58 5.39
C ALA A 229 17.33 -5.57 6.73
N LEU A 230 16.92 -4.75 7.70
CA LEU A 230 17.51 -4.65 9.03
C LEU A 230 16.40 -4.72 10.10
N PRO A 231 15.70 -5.87 10.24
CA PRO A 231 14.51 -6.02 11.08
C PRO A 231 14.72 -5.63 12.55
N TRP A 232 15.93 -5.81 13.10
CA TRP A 232 16.28 -5.35 14.46
C TRP A 232 16.06 -3.85 14.66
N LEU A 233 16.40 -3.04 13.65
CA LEU A 233 16.21 -1.59 13.67
C LEU A 233 14.74 -1.21 13.42
N ALA A 234 14.01 -2.06 12.68
CA ALA A 234 12.59 -1.89 12.43
C ALA A 234 11.70 -2.26 13.64
N TYR A 235 12.26 -2.93 14.67
CA TYR A 235 11.49 -3.34 15.85
C TYR A 235 10.80 -2.16 16.56
N VAL A 236 11.51 -1.04 16.76
CA VAL A 236 10.95 0.13 17.46
C VAL A 236 9.71 0.71 16.74
N PRO A 237 9.76 1.05 15.43
CA PRO A 237 8.56 1.54 14.75
C PRO A 237 7.47 0.46 14.64
N LEU A 238 7.82 -0.82 14.47
CA LEU A 238 6.82 -1.91 14.45
C LEU A 238 6.09 -2.04 15.79
N HIS A 239 6.84 -2.05 16.90
CA HIS A 239 6.28 -2.18 18.22
C HIS A 239 5.38 -0.98 18.57
N LEU A 240 5.76 0.24 18.16
CA LEU A 240 4.89 1.42 18.30
C LEU A 240 3.58 1.25 17.53
N ILE A 241 3.61 0.71 16.31
CA ILE A 241 2.40 0.42 15.52
C ILE A 241 1.52 -0.58 16.27
N VAL A 242 2.10 -1.68 16.79
CA VAL A 242 1.38 -2.70 17.56
C VAL A 242 0.73 -2.11 18.82
N VAL A 243 1.48 -1.31 19.59
CA VAL A 243 0.96 -0.66 20.81
C VAL A 243 -0.19 0.30 20.49
N ILE A 244 -0.06 1.11 19.43
CA ILE A 244 -1.14 2.02 19.00
C ILE A 244 -2.39 1.22 18.60
N ILE A 245 -2.22 0.16 17.81
CA ILE A 245 -3.35 -0.68 17.37
C ILE A 245 -4.04 -1.35 18.56
N ASN A 246 -3.28 -1.92 19.51
CA ASN A 246 -3.85 -2.58 20.68
C ASN A 246 -4.50 -1.59 21.65
N TYR A 247 -3.99 -0.36 21.76
CA TYR A 247 -4.57 0.67 22.63
C TYR A 247 -5.93 1.17 22.14
N PHE A 248 -6.10 1.30 20.82
CA PHE A 248 -7.35 1.77 20.20
C PHE A 248 -8.26 0.63 19.69
N GLY A 249 -7.75 -0.60 19.65
CA GLY A 249 -8.42 -1.87 19.29
C GLY A 249 -9.30 -2.43 20.39
#